data_AF-A0A1E3QZ56-F1
#
_entry.id   AF-A0A1E3QZ56-F1
#
_cell.length_a   1.000
_cell.length_b   1.000
_cell.length_c   1.000
_cell.angle_alpha   90.00
_cell.angle_beta   90.00
_cell.angle_gamma   90.00
#
_symmetry.space_group_name_H-M   'P 1'
#
loop_
_entity.id
_entity.type
_entity.pdbx_description
1 polymer ?
#
loop_
_entity_poly.entity_id
_entity_poly.type
_entity_poly.pdbx_seq_one_letter_code
_entity_poly.pdbx_strand_id
1 'polypeptide(L)'
;MDNFRKSVRAFDAFPKTQPTHQVRSEKGGLSTVVVVFLSLFILWMEIGGFIDSEIDHQFSVDDNVVKELKINMDILVAMPCQFIHTNVLDITDDRLMASEFLNYEGMNFFVPNRYSVNEHRNPLVNTPDLSEIMRDGLRADFSVKSLRVNTGGPACHIFGSIPVNKVSGDFHITAKGLGYRDASQVPWEALNFTHVITEFSFGDFYPFVNNPLDFTVQTTPENGVLYSYFLSVVPTAYKKLGVEIETTQFSVNLVKKTFEPMRGTPGISFKYDFEPIKLHVEERRIPFLQFLFNLATICCGLLVVYGWAYKLFDQVMSLLFGKKFTAWGAELTPSLLDDDTKYERLA
;
A
#
# COMPACT_ATOMS: atom_id res chain seq x y z
N MET A 1 18.71 2.04 -50.46
CA MET A 1 19.46 1.35 -49.36
C MET A 1 20.97 1.28 -49.60
N ASP A 2 21.47 1.37 -50.83
CA ASP A 2 22.91 1.23 -51.11
C ASP A 2 23.78 2.42 -50.67
N ASN A 3 23.23 3.63 -50.68
CA ASN A 3 23.96 4.83 -50.22
C ASN A 3 24.21 4.81 -48.70
N PHE A 4 23.24 4.31 -47.92
CA PHE A 4 23.41 4.15 -46.47
C PHE A 4 24.48 3.09 -46.15
N ARG A 5 24.48 1.98 -46.90
CA ARG A 5 25.45 0.88 -46.75
C ARG A 5 26.89 1.31 -47.08
N LYS A 6 27.08 2.22 -48.04
CA LYS A 6 28.37 2.84 -48.35
C LYS A 6 28.81 3.82 -47.26
N SER A 7 27.90 4.63 -46.72
CA SER A 7 28.20 5.56 -45.64
C SER A 7 28.63 4.86 -44.34
N VAL A 8 28.02 3.71 -44.03
CA VAL A 8 28.39 2.90 -42.85
C VAL A 8 29.77 2.22 -43.04
N ARG A 9 30.13 1.85 -44.29
CA ARG A 9 31.48 1.31 -44.59
C ARG A 9 32.61 2.33 -44.41
N ALA A 10 32.31 3.63 -44.51
CA ALA A 10 33.31 4.68 -44.30
C ALA A 10 33.69 4.86 -42.81
N PHE A 11 32.87 4.35 -41.88
CA PHE A 11 33.12 4.37 -40.43
C PHE A 11 33.74 3.05 -39.90
N ASP A 12 34.02 2.09 -40.78
CA ASP A 12 34.70 0.84 -40.41
C ASP A 12 36.22 1.08 -40.38
N ALA A 13 36.75 1.44 -39.21
CA ALA A 13 38.14 1.85 -39.02
C ALA A 13 39.16 0.70 -39.16
N PHE A 14 38.71 -0.54 -39.36
CA PHE A 14 39.58 -1.72 -39.46
C PHE A 14 39.35 -2.50 -40.75
N PRO A 15 40.40 -2.74 -41.57
CA PRO A 15 40.29 -3.60 -42.74
C PRO A 15 39.93 -5.01 -42.31
N LYS A 16 38.88 -5.59 -42.92
CA LYS A 16 38.46 -6.96 -42.62
C LYS A 16 39.60 -7.93 -42.93
N THR A 17 39.96 -8.76 -41.96
CA THR A 17 41.00 -9.77 -42.10
C THR A 17 40.62 -10.79 -43.19
N GLN A 18 41.64 -11.30 -43.88
CA GLN A 18 41.44 -12.34 -44.91
C GLN A 18 40.81 -13.58 -44.27
N PRO A 19 39.90 -14.29 -44.99
CA PRO A 19 39.17 -15.43 -44.44
C PRO A 19 40.07 -16.59 -44.01
N THR A 20 41.30 -16.66 -44.53
CA THR A 20 42.37 -17.58 -44.13
C THR A 20 42.91 -17.35 -42.72
N HIS A 21 42.73 -16.15 -42.15
CA HIS A 21 43.11 -15.81 -40.78
C HIS A 21 41.91 -15.77 -39.82
N GLN A 22 40.72 -16.20 -40.28
CA GLN A 22 39.52 -16.22 -39.46
C GLN A 22 39.21 -17.65 -39.04
N VAL A 23 39.45 -17.94 -37.77
CA VAL A 23 39.08 -19.22 -37.19
C VAL A 23 37.57 -19.21 -36.91
N ARG A 24 36.81 -20.08 -37.60
CA ARG A 24 35.36 -20.22 -37.43
C ARG A 24 35.05 -21.44 -36.60
N SER A 25 34.35 -21.25 -35.48
CA SER A 25 33.77 -22.33 -34.67
C SER A 25 32.24 -22.27 -34.74
N GLU A 26 31.60 -23.37 -35.15
CA GLU A 26 30.13 -23.49 -35.18
C GLU A 26 29.53 -23.53 -33.76
N LYS A 27 30.23 -24.17 -32.81
CA LYS A 27 29.84 -24.22 -31.39
C LYS A 27 29.89 -22.84 -30.72
N GLY A 28 30.91 -22.04 -31.04
CA GLY A 28 31.03 -20.67 -30.54
C GLY A 28 29.91 -19.76 -31.03
N GLY A 29 29.42 -19.95 -32.26
CA GLY A 29 28.31 -19.17 -32.83
C GLY A 29 26.96 -19.43 -32.15
N LEU A 30 26.61 -20.68 -31.85
CA LEU A 30 25.38 -21.00 -31.12
C LEU A 30 25.40 -20.44 -29.70
N SER A 31 26.55 -20.57 -29.03
CA SER A 31 26.78 -20.08 -27.68
C SER A 31 26.59 -18.56 -27.56
N THR A 32 27.12 -17.78 -28.51
CA THR A 32 26.95 -16.32 -28.50
C THR A 32 25.51 -15.87 -28.74
N VAL A 33 24.74 -16.58 -29.58
CA VAL A 33 23.30 -16.28 -29.79
C VAL A 33 22.50 -16.46 -28.49
N VAL A 34 22.75 -17.54 -27.76
CA VAL A 34 22.08 -17.80 -26.46
C VAL A 34 22.42 -16.70 -25.45
N VAL A 35 23.68 -16.29 -25.39
CA VAL A 35 24.14 -15.24 -24.47
C VAL A 35 23.52 -13.90 -24.81
N VAL A 36 23.44 -13.54 -26.10
CA VAL A 36 22.78 -12.30 -26.54
C VAL A 36 21.30 -12.31 -26.18
N PHE A 37 20.60 -13.43 -26.37
CA PHE A 37 19.20 -13.57 -25.96
C PHE A 37 19.02 -13.39 -24.45
N LEU A 38 19.83 -14.05 -23.64
CA LEU A 38 19.80 -13.91 -22.17
C LEU A 38 20.14 -12.47 -21.74
N SER A 39 21.07 -11.82 -22.43
CA SER A 39 21.46 -10.43 -22.17
C SER A 39 20.29 -9.48 -22.44
N LEU A 40 19.59 -9.66 -23.56
CA LEU A 40 18.40 -8.87 -23.90
C LEU A 40 17.26 -9.11 -22.90
N PHE A 41 17.09 -10.35 -22.43
CA PHE A 41 16.09 -10.66 -21.41
C PHE A 41 16.39 -9.97 -20.07
N ILE A 42 17.64 -10.01 -19.60
CA ILE A 42 18.03 -9.32 -18.37
C ILE A 42 17.94 -7.80 -18.53
N LEU A 43 18.34 -7.26 -19.68
CA LEU A 43 18.17 -5.83 -19.99
C LEU A 43 16.70 -5.42 -19.95
N TRP A 44 15.80 -6.25 -20.48
CA TRP A 44 14.37 -6.00 -20.42
C TRP A 44 13.86 -5.96 -18.97
N MET A 45 14.31 -6.88 -18.12
CA MET A 45 13.96 -6.90 -16.70
C MET A 45 14.48 -5.66 -15.96
N GLU A 46 15.72 -5.22 -16.23
CA GLU A 46 16.29 -4.02 -15.60
C GLU A 46 15.57 -2.74 -16.04
N ILE A 47 15.19 -2.65 -17.32
CA ILE A 47 14.36 -1.54 -17.83
C ILE A 47 12.98 -1.56 -17.15
N GLY A 48 12.40 -2.74 -16.97
CA GLY A 48 11.16 -2.94 -16.21
C GLY A 48 11.30 -2.40 -14.78
N GLY A 49 12.36 -2.80 -14.07
CA GLY A 49 12.64 -2.33 -12.70
C GLY A 49 12.95 -0.84 -12.59
N PHE A 50 13.47 -0.20 -13.65
CA PHE A 50 13.66 1.26 -13.68
C PHE A 50 12.35 2.03 -13.89
N ILE A 51 11.42 1.46 -14.65
CA ILE A 51 10.10 2.05 -14.89
C ILE A 51 9.19 1.83 -13.69
N ASP A 52 9.32 0.68 -13.04
CA ASP A 52 8.56 0.34 -11.84
C ASP A 52 9.02 1.20 -10.65
N SER A 53 8.06 1.53 -9.78
CA SER A 53 8.32 2.36 -8.60
C SER A 53 8.04 1.57 -7.35
N GLU A 54 8.94 1.63 -6.38
CA GLU A 54 8.75 0.99 -5.10
C GLU A 54 8.15 2.00 -4.10
N ILE A 55 7.17 1.54 -3.32
CA ILE A 55 6.59 2.34 -2.24
C ILE A 55 7.44 2.08 -0.99
N ASP A 56 8.14 3.12 -0.53
CA ASP A 56 8.97 3.05 0.67
C ASP A 56 8.18 3.55 1.89
N HIS A 57 8.29 2.81 3.00
CA HIS A 57 7.59 3.08 4.25
C HIS A 57 8.62 3.41 5.33
N GLN A 58 8.70 4.67 5.73
CA GLN A 58 9.64 5.14 6.74
C GLN A 58 8.91 5.70 7.95
N PHE A 59 9.36 5.34 9.15
CA PHE A 59 8.83 5.89 10.40
C PHE A 59 9.75 7.00 10.90
N SER A 60 9.16 8.14 11.25
CA SER A 60 9.83 9.28 11.87
C SER A 60 9.10 9.68 13.15
N VAL A 61 9.69 10.61 13.90
CA VAL A 61 9.02 11.22 15.06
C VAL A 61 8.02 12.26 14.54
N ASP A 62 6.84 12.30 15.14
CA ASP A 62 5.86 13.32 14.82
C ASP A 62 6.25 14.68 15.45
N ASP A 63 6.94 15.50 14.67
CA ASP A 63 7.36 16.85 15.09
C ASP A 63 6.22 17.90 14.92
N ASN A 64 5.08 17.52 14.33
CA ASN A 64 3.99 18.45 14.04
C ASN A 64 3.06 18.63 15.26
N VAL A 65 3.17 19.82 15.87
CA VAL A 65 2.30 20.28 16.95
C VAL A 65 0.97 20.81 16.38
N VAL A 66 0.20 19.95 15.71
CA VAL A 66 -1.19 20.26 15.35
C VAL A 66 -2.03 20.20 16.63
N LYS A 67 -2.67 21.31 16.99
CA LYS A 67 -3.43 21.42 18.25
C LYS A 67 -4.84 20.83 18.14
N GLU A 68 -5.47 20.98 16.98
CA GLU A 68 -6.86 20.61 16.73
C GLU A 68 -6.93 19.60 15.58
N LEU A 69 -7.77 18.59 15.76
CA LEU A 69 -8.06 17.55 14.78
C LEU A 69 -9.57 17.41 14.65
N LYS A 70 -10.07 17.05 13.46
CA LYS A 70 -11.48 16.72 13.27
C LYS A 70 -11.67 15.21 13.41
N ILE A 71 -12.68 14.76 14.13
CA ILE A 71 -13.18 13.37 14.04
C ILE A 71 -14.40 13.40 13.13
N ASN A 72 -14.35 12.66 12.02
CA ASN A 72 -15.48 12.49 11.12
C ASN A 72 -16.13 11.14 11.38
N MET A 73 -17.45 11.10 11.40
CA MET A 73 -18.18 9.87 11.65
C MET A 73 -19.51 9.85 10.90
N ASP A 74 -19.92 8.64 10.53
CA ASP A 74 -21.25 8.27 10.08
C ASP A 74 -21.62 6.94 10.75
N ILE A 75 -22.52 7.01 11.74
CA ILE A 75 -22.90 5.88 12.59
C ILE A 75 -24.42 5.82 12.69
N LEU A 76 -25.00 4.63 12.50
CA LEU A 76 -26.40 4.34 12.77
C LEU A 76 -26.53 3.51 14.04
N VAL A 77 -27.26 4.03 15.03
CA VAL A 77 -27.48 3.37 16.33
C VAL A 77 -28.95 2.95 16.46
N ALA A 78 -29.21 1.74 16.94
CA ALA A 78 -30.55 1.16 17.10
C ALA A 78 -31.34 1.74 18.30
N MET A 79 -31.29 3.06 18.49
CA MET A 79 -32.06 3.78 19.50
C MET A 79 -32.57 5.11 18.93
N PRO A 80 -33.69 5.65 19.44
CA PRO A 80 -34.18 6.97 19.05
C PRO A 80 -33.19 8.08 19.38
N CYS A 81 -33.05 9.06 18.48
CA CYS A 81 -32.13 10.19 18.67
C CYS A 81 -32.42 11.00 19.94
N GLN A 82 -33.67 11.03 20.40
CA GLN A 82 -34.06 11.73 21.62
C GLN A 82 -33.44 11.13 22.88
N PHE A 83 -33.08 9.84 22.85
CA PHE A 83 -32.54 9.09 23.98
C PHE A 83 -31.01 9.00 23.97
N ILE A 84 -30.37 9.48 22.90
CA ILE A 84 -28.92 9.45 22.76
C ILE A 84 -28.32 10.78 23.27
N HIS A 85 -27.16 10.66 23.91
CA HIS A 85 -26.31 11.76 24.29
C HIS A 85 -24.87 11.44 23.86
N THR A 86 -24.17 12.42 23.29
CA THR A 86 -22.80 12.23 22.80
C THR A 86 -21.92 13.33 23.36
N ASN A 87 -20.80 12.94 23.98
CA ASN A 87 -19.79 13.88 24.46
C ASN A 87 -18.39 13.35 24.15
N VAL A 88 -17.43 14.26 24.12
CA VAL A 88 -16.01 13.94 24.12
C VAL A 88 -15.45 14.38 25.47
N LEU A 89 -14.66 13.49 26.09
CA LEU A 89 -13.82 13.80 27.23
C LEU A 89 -12.37 13.68 26.79
N ASP A 90 -11.56 14.70 27.04
CA ASP A 90 -10.12 14.60 26.82
C ASP A 90 -9.36 14.28 28.12
N ILE A 91 -8.05 14.02 28.01
CA ILE A 91 -7.18 13.79 29.17
C ILE A 91 -7.12 14.99 30.14
N THR A 92 -7.51 16.19 29.69
CA THR A 92 -7.57 17.38 30.54
C THR A 92 -8.89 17.48 31.31
N ASP A 93 -9.76 16.47 31.19
CA ASP A 93 -11.13 16.42 31.74
C ASP A 93 -12.01 17.58 31.21
N ASP A 94 -11.64 18.14 30.05
CA ASP A 94 -12.50 19.08 29.34
C ASP A 94 -13.61 18.31 28.63
N ARG A 95 -14.82 18.84 28.75
CA ARG A 95 -16.04 18.19 28.27
C ARG A 95 -16.57 18.95 27.08
N LEU A 96 -16.36 18.39 25.90
CA LEU A 96 -16.93 18.94 24.68
C LEU A 96 -18.27 18.26 24.38
N MET A 97 -19.34 19.06 24.33
CA MET A 97 -20.66 18.57 23.96
C MET A 97 -20.74 18.34 22.45
N ALA A 98 -20.35 17.13 22.02
CA ALA A 98 -20.34 16.73 20.62
C ALA A 98 -21.71 16.89 19.92
N SER A 99 -22.80 16.88 20.69
CA SER A 99 -24.17 17.02 20.15
C SER A 99 -24.49 18.37 19.50
N GLU A 100 -23.64 19.38 19.69
CA GLU A 100 -23.75 20.67 19.01
C GLU A 100 -23.13 20.65 17.60
N PHE A 101 -22.13 19.79 17.38
CA PHE A 101 -21.40 19.69 16.11
C PHE A 101 -21.97 18.62 15.18
N LEU A 102 -22.55 17.56 15.75
CA LEU A 102 -23.12 16.43 15.02
C LEU A 102 -24.56 16.68 14.55
N ASN A 103 -24.93 16.02 13.47
CA ASN A 103 -26.30 15.93 12.98
C ASN A 103 -26.95 14.64 13.47
N TYR A 104 -28.27 14.68 13.69
CA TYR A 104 -29.07 13.55 14.14
C TYR A 104 -30.31 13.40 13.28
N GLU A 105 -30.41 12.28 12.58
CA GLU A 105 -31.56 11.94 11.75
C GLU A 105 -32.17 10.62 12.23
N GLY A 106 -33.45 10.64 12.62
CA GLY A 106 -34.13 9.40 13.01
C GLY A 106 -34.64 8.65 11.78
N MET A 107 -34.31 7.36 11.71
CA MET A 107 -34.66 6.48 10.61
C MET A 107 -34.94 5.05 11.09
N ASN A 108 -35.32 4.16 10.19
CA ASN A 108 -35.46 2.74 10.51
C ASN A 108 -34.08 2.07 10.59
N PHE A 109 -33.90 1.17 11.56
CA PHE A 109 -32.66 0.40 11.66
C PHE A 109 -32.56 -0.58 10.48
N PHE A 110 -31.45 -0.53 9.74
CA PHE A 110 -31.16 -1.46 8.66
C PHE A 110 -29.69 -1.85 8.69
N VAL A 111 -29.39 -3.09 8.32
CA VAL A 111 -28.03 -3.60 8.20
C VAL A 111 -27.77 -3.89 6.71
N PRO A 112 -26.91 -3.11 6.04
CA PRO A 112 -26.53 -3.40 4.66
C PRO A 112 -25.83 -4.76 4.51
N ASN A 113 -26.19 -5.51 3.47
CA ASN A 113 -25.66 -6.85 3.19
C ASN A 113 -24.14 -6.90 2.92
N ARG A 114 -23.48 -5.75 2.68
CA ARG A 114 -22.04 -5.67 2.38
C ARG A 114 -21.16 -5.45 3.61
N TYR A 115 -21.76 -5.24 4.77
CA TYR A 115 -21.03 -4.90 5.99
C TYR A 115 -20.63 -6.13 6.78
N SER A 116 -19.46 -6.05 7.43
CA SER A 116 -19.01 -7.17 8.25
C SER A 116 -19.74 -7.18 9.59
N VAL A 117 -20.41 -8.30 9.88
CA VAL A 117 -21.29 -8.46 11.07
C VAL A 117 -20.52 -9.18 12.17
N ASN A 118 -20.43 -8.54 13.33
CA ASN A 118 -19.74 -9.04 14.54
C ASN A 118 -18.25 -9.34 14.33
N GLU A 119 -17.66 -8.86 13.24
CA GLU A 119 -16.23 -8.94 13.00
C GLU A 119 -15.56 -7.66 13.48
N HIS A 120 -14.34 -7.80 14.01
CA HIS A 120 -13.63 -6.71 14.68
C HIS A 120 -12.88 -5.81 13.69
N ARG A 121 -12.81 -6.24 12.43
CA ARG A 121 -12.12 -5.56 11.34
C ARG A 121 -12.81 -5.94 10.03
N ASN A 122 -12.92 -4.97 9.13
CA ASN A 122 -13.34 -5.25 7.77
C ASN A 122 -12.22 -6.05 7.03
N PRO A 123 -12.44 -7.30 6.58
CA PRO A 123 -11.42 -8.07 5.88
C PRO A 123 -11.13 -7.54 4.47
N LEU A 124 -11.93 -6.58 3.98
CA LEU A 124 -11.82 -5.99 2.63
C LEU A 124 -11.04 -4.67 2.60
N VAL A 125 -10.22 -4.38 3.61
CA VAL A 125 -9.28 -3.24 3.56
C VAL A 125 -8.16 -3.58 2.56
N ASN A 126 -8.44 -3.41 1.27
CA ASN A 126 -7.39 -3.27 0.28
C ASN A 126 -6.70 -1.93 0.54
N THR A 127 -5.38 -1.93 0.72
CA THR A 127 -4.61 -0.69 0.67
C THR A 127 -4.71 -0.15 -0.75
N PRO A 128 -5.38 1.01 -0.98
CA PRO A 128 -5.49 1.57 -2.31
C PRO A 128 -4.10 1.97 -2.82
N ASP A 129 -3.93 1.95 -4.14
CA ASP A 129 -2.68 2.41 -4.73
C ASP A 129 -2.48 3.90 -4.42
N LEU A 130 -1.22 4.30 -4.17
CA LEU A 130 -0.87 5.69 -3.86
C LEU A 130 -1.35 6.66 -4.95
N SER A 131 -1.38 6.19 -6.21
CA SER A 131 -1.88 7.00 -7.33
C SER A 131 -3.39 7.27 -7.27
N GLU A 132 -4.17 6.39 -6.65
CA GLU A 132 -5.62 6.52 -6.47
C GLU A 132 -5.93 7.55 -5.38
N ILE A 133 -5.26 7.43 -4.22
CA ILE A 133 -5.42 8.35 -3.08
C ILE A 133 -5.15 9.81 -3.49
N MET A 134 -4.15 10.03 -4.36
CA MET A 134 -3.74 11.38 -4.77
C MET A 134 -4.54 11.97 -5.93
N ARG A 135 -5.14 11.13 -6.79
CA ARG A 135 -5.94 11.62 -7.93
C ARG A 135 -7.29 12.17 -7.51
N ASP A 136 -7.89 11.52 -6.51
CA ASP A 136 -9.28 11.78 -6.14
C ASP A 136 -9.41 12.36 -4.73
N GLY A 137 -8.30 12.84 -4.14
CA GLY A 137 -8.25 13.55 -2.87
C GLY A 137 -8.87 14.95 -2.93
N LEU A 138 -10.20 15.02 -3.09
CA LEU A 138 -10.98 16.23 -2.89
C LEU A 138 -11.37 16.33 -1.42
N ARG A 139 -10.95 17.42 -0.76
CA ARG A 139 -11.43 17.77 0.59
C ARG A 139 -12.95 17.94 0.56
N ALA A 140 -13.66 17.08 1.26
CA ALA A 140 -15.09 17.24 1.50
C ALA A 140 -15.30 17.56 2.99
N ASP A 141 -15.92 18.71 3.28
CA ASP A 141 -16.40 19.05 4.61
C ASP A 141 -17.92 18.84 4.65
N PHE A 142 -18.43 18.26 5.73
CA PHE A 142 -19.87 18.23 5.98
C PHE A 142 -20.39 19.67 6.18
N SER A 143 -21.11 20.20 5.19
CA SER A 143 -21.50 21.62 5.12
C SER A 143 -22.63 22.02 6.08
N VAL A 144 -23.33 21.08 6.70
CA VAL A 144 -24.47 21.36 7.60
C VAL A 144 -24.14 20.86 9.00
N LYS A 145 -24.28 21.74 10.00
CA LYS A 145 -24.03 21.44 11.43
C LYS A 145 -25.34 21.50 12.22
N SER A 146 -25.48 20.63 13.21
CA SER A 146 -26.59 20.59 14.18
C SER A 146 -28.01 20.41 13.59
N LEU A 147 -28.13 19.70 12.47
CA LEU A 147 -29.41 19.32 11.90
C LEU A 147 -30.05 18.22 12.75
N ARG A 148 -31.30 18.41 13.19
CA ARG A 148 -32.11 17.40 13.87
C ARG A 148 -33.39 17.12 13.07
N VAL A 149 -33.48 15.92 12.48
CA VAL A 149 -34.61 15.50 11.63
C VAL A 149 -35.22 14.23 12.21
N ASN A 150 -36.55 14.16 12.22
CA ASN A 150 -37.32 12.96 12.57
C ASN A 150 -36.84 12.23 13.85
N THR A 151 -36.58 12.95 14.94
CA THR A 151 -35.90 12.41 16.13
C THR A 151 -36.61 11.26 16.86
N GLY A 152 -37.88 11.00 16.53
CA GLY A 152 -38.68 9.90 17.07
C GLY A 152 -38.58 8.57 16.32
N GLY A 153 -37.70 8.47 15.31
CA GLY A 153 -37.43 7.19 14.62
C GLY A 153 -36.88 6.11 15.56
N PRO A 154 -37.03 4.82 15.22
CA PRO A 154 -36.55 3.72 16.07
C PRO A 154 -35.02 3.60 16.13
N ALA A 155 -34.32 4.13 15.13
CA ALA A 155 -32.87 4.26 15.10
C ALA A 155 -32.45 5.72 14.85
N CYS A 156 -31.20 6.03 15.17
CA CYS A 156 -30.62 7.34 15.01
C CYS A 156 -29.36 7.27 14.15
N HIS A 157 -29.38 7.98 13.04
CA HIS A 157 -28.23 8.24 12.20
C HIS A 157 -27.52 9.49 12.71
N ILE A 158 -26.27 9.31 13.09
CA ILE A 158 -25.40 10.32 13.68
C ILE A 158 -24.25 10.54 12.72
N PHE A 159 -24.15 11.73 12.15
CA PHE A 159 -23.12 12.04 11.18
C PHE A 159 -22.61 13.48 11.31
N GLY A 160 -21.34 13.69 10.94
CA GLY A 160 -20.70 15.00 10.93
C GLY A 160 -19.26 14.96 11.41
N SER A 161 -18.71 16.14 11.70
CA SER A 161 -17.33 16.32 12.12
C SER A 161 -17.24 17.08 13.44
N ILE A 162 -16.50 16.53 14.40
CA ILE A 162 -16.27 17.15 15.72
C ILE A 162 -14.84 17.68 15.77
N PRO A 163 -14.61 18.97 16.09
CA PRO A 163 -13.28 19.48 16.38
C PRO A 163 -12.85 19.02 17.77
N VAL A 164 -11.76 18.27 17.87
CA VAL A 164 -11.17 17.79 19.13
C VAL A 164 -9.71 18.22 19.24
N ASN A 165 -9.19 18.26 20.45
CA ASN A 165 -7.76 18.44 20.67
C ASN A 165 -7.00 17.18 20.24
N LYS A 166 -5.78 17.34 19.68
CA LYS A 166 -4.88 16.22 19.34
C LYS A 166 -4.20 15.68 20.60
N VAL A 167 -4.99 15.12 21.50
CA VAL A 167 -4.58 14.47 22.76
C VAL A 167 -5.42 13.22 22.95
N SER A 168 -4.99 12.31 23.83
CA SER A 168 -5.78 11.13 24.17
C SER A 168 -7.16 11.54 24.71
N GLY A 169 -8.21 10.89 24.22
CA GLY A 169 -9.59 11.22 24.56
C GLY A 169 -10.57 10.07 24.40
N ASP A 170 -11.80 10.28 24.85
CA ASP A 170 -12.90 9.32 24.86
C ASP A 170 -14.17 9.99 24.31
N PHE A 171 -14.48 9.69 23.06
CA PHE A 171 -15.77 10.02 22.46
C PHE A 171 -16.77 8.92 22.79
N HIS A 172 -17.83 9.26 23.52
CA HIS A 172 -18.81 8.27 23.96
C HIS A 172 -20.23 8.69 23.62
N ILE A 173 -21.00 7.70 23.17
CA ILE A 173 -22.41 7.72 22.85
C ILE A 173 -23.10 6.94 23.97
N THR A 174 -23.82 7.63 24.84
CA THR A 174 -24.55 7.04 25.96
C THR A 174 -26.03 7.36 25.85
N ALA A 175 -26.86 6.66 26.62
CA ALA A 175 -28.26 7.04 26.76
C ALA A 175 -28.42 8.21 27.74
N LYS A 176 -29.41 9.07 27.51
CA LYS A 176 -29.74 10.17 28.41
C LYS A 176 -30.06 9.69 29.82
N GLY A 177 -29.50 10.39 30.81
CA GLY A 177 -29.61 10.03 32.22
C GLY A 177 -28.71 8.87 32.67
N LEU A 178 -27.90 8.28 31.78
CA LEU A 178 -26.85 7.31 32.12
C LEU A 178 -25.48 7.93 31.85
N GLY A 179 -24.61 7.95 32.86
CA GLY A 179 -23.30 8.62 32.83
C GLY A 179 -23.35 10.11 33.14
N TYR A 180 -24.28 10.85 32.52
CA TYR A 180 -24.50 12.28 32.78
C TYR A 180 -25.88 12.53 33.38
N ARG A 181 -25.95 13.53 34.27
CA ARG A 181 -27.22 13.97 34.86
C ARG A 181 -28.00 14.73 33.80
N ASP A 182 -29.15 14.18 33.42
CA ASP A 182 -30.11 14.82 32.53
C ASP A 182 -31.49 14.81 33.20
N ALA A 183 -32.40 15.69 32.76
CA ALA A 183 -33.75 15.82 33.32
C ALA A 183 -34.61 14.57 33.07
N SER A 184 -34.27 13.78 32.05
CA SER A 184 -34.96 12.54 31.68
C SER A 184 -33.97 11.39 31.66
N GLN A 185 -34.35 10.26 32.29
CA GLN A 185 -33.58 9.02 32.26
C GLN A 185 -34.30 7.97 31.42
N VAL A 186 -33.58 7.37 30.49
CA VAL A 186 -34.10 6.31 29.62
C VAL A 186 -34.23 5.02 30.43
N PRO A 187 -35.36 4.28 30.34
CA PRO A 187 -35.51 3.00 31.02
C PRO A 187 -34.57 1.95 30.43
N TRP A 188 -34.07 1.04 31.27
CA TRP A 188 -33.11 0.00 30.87
C TRP A 188 -33.63 -0.94 29.77
N GLU A 189 -34.93 -1.17 29.73
CA GLU A 189 -35.59 -2.02 28.73
C GLU A 189 -35.56 -1.43 27.31
N ALA A 190 -35.40 -0.11 27.19
CA ALA A 190 -35.36 0.60 25.91
C ALA A 190 -33.94 0.77 25.36
N LEU A 191 -32.91 0.33 26.08
CA LEU A 191 -31.52 0.46 25.66
C LEU A 191 -31.17 -0.60 24.60
N ASN A 192 -30.63 -0.16 23.47
CA ASN A 192 -30.12 -1.06 22.43
C ASN A 192 -28.95 -0.43 21.69
N PHE A 193 -27.73 -0.79 22.08
CA PHE A 193 -26.50 -0.26 21.48
C PHE A 193 -26.02 -1.03 20.25
N THR A 194 -26.92 -1.75 19.58
CA THR A 194 -26.64 -2.29 18.25
C THR A 194 -26.37 -1.14 17.29
N HIS A 195 -25.24 -1.18 16.56
CA HIS A 195 -24.83 -0.06 15.73
C HIS A 195 -24.10 -0.50 14.47
N VAL A 196 -24.15 0.39 13.47
CA VAL A 196 -23.50 0.27 12.18
C VAL A 196 -22.57 1.47 12.05
N ILE A 197 -21.29 1.22 11.79
CA ILE A 197 -20.31 2.27 11.50
C ILE A 197 -20.13 2.24 9.99
N THR A 198 -20.67 3.26 9.32
CA THR A 198 -20.46 3.46 7.89
C THR A 198 -19.06 4.01 7.67
N GLU A 199 -18.73 5.05 8.41
CA GLU A 199 -17.45 5.75 8.30
C GLU A 199 -16.97 6.24 9.67
N PHE A 200 -15.68 6.09 9.94
CA PHE A 200 -15.02 6.72 11.07
C PHE A 200 -13.58 7.09 10.73
N SER A 201 -13.28 8.39 10.70
CA SER A 201 -11.97 8.91 10.28
C SER A 201 -11.48 10.09 11.13
N PHE A 202 -10.18 10.35 11.04
CA PHE A 202 -9.51 11.45 11.73
C PHE A 202 -8.87 12.42 10.73
N GLY A 203 -8.97 13.71 11.01
CA GLY A 203 -8.42 14.78 10.18
C GLY A 203 -9.31 15.15 9.01
N ASP A 204 -8.68 15.63 7.94
CA ASP A 204 -9.38 15.92 6.69
C ASP A 204 -9.87 14.61 6.04
N PHE A 205 -11.09 14.63 5.51
CA PHE A 205 -11.66 13.47 4.83
C PHE A 205 -10.99 13.25 3.47
N TYR A 206 -10.53 12.01 3.24
CA TYR A 206 -9.99 11.56 1.98
C TYR A 206 -10.74 10.28 1.54
N PRO A 207 -11.55 10.33 0.48
CA PRO A 207 -12.51 9.26 0.12
C PRO A 207 -11.92 7.89 -0.20
N PHE A 208 -10.60 7.79 -0.35
CA PHE A 208 -9.90 6.55 -0.69
C PHE A 208 -9.05 6.03 0.47
N VAL A 209 -9.09 6.66 1.65
CA VAL A 209 -8.43 6.12 2.84
C VAL A 209 -9.36 5.10 3.47
N ASN A 210 -9.04 3.82 3.34
CA ASN A 210 -9.83 2.74 3.93
C ASN A 210 -9.51 2.62 5.42
N ASN A 211 -10.46 2.95 6.30
CA ASN A 211 -10.28 2.81 7.74
C ASN A 211 -10.74 1.43 8.24
N PRO A 212 -10.14 0.89 9.31
CA PRO A 212 -10.52 -0.44 9.82
C PRO A 212 -11.96 -0.57 10.32
N LEU A 213 -12.56 0.55 10.77
CA LEU A 213 -13.91 0.61 11.31
C LEU A 213 -14.99 0.85 10.26
N ASP A 214 -14.59 1.21 9.03
CA ASP A 214 -15.54 1.50 7.96
C ASP A 214 -16.31 0.22 7.60
N PHE A 215 -17.62 0.39 7.41
CA PHE A 215 -18.54 -0.68 7.00
C PHE A 215 -18.59 -1.87 7.99
N THR A 216 -18.54 -1.57 9.29
CA THR A 216 -18.61 -2.58 10.36
C THR A 216 -19.95 -2.52 11.12
N VAL A 217 -20.42 -3.68 11.60
CA VAL A 217 -21.70 -3.81 12.31
C VAL A 217 -21.51 -4.61 13.57
N GLN A 218 -22.00 -4.09 14.69
CA GLN A 218 -22.04 -4.79 15.97
C GLN A 218 -23.48 -4.95 16.44
N THR A 219 -23.88 -6.21 16.63
CA THR A 219 -25.23 -6.56 17.10
C THR A 219 -25.17 -7.13 18.52
N THR A 220 -26.18 -6.84 19.32
CA THR A 220 -26.30 -7.45 20.65
C THR A 220 -27.76 -7.71 21.03
N PRO A 221 -28.06 -8.88 21.63
CA PRO A 221 -29.37 -9.16 22.21
C PRO A 221 -29.55 -8.54 23.61
N GLU A 222 -28.47 -8.07 24.23
CA GLU A 222 -28.47 -7.52 25.58
C GLU A 222 -28.58 -5.99 25.56
N ASN A 223 -29.40 -5.43 26.45
CA ASN A 223 -29.67 -4.00 26.54
C ASN A 223 -28.52 -3.20 27.18
N GLY A 224 -27.82 -3.82 28.14
CA GLY A 224 -26.82 -3.19 29.00
C GLY A 224 -25.39 -3.32 28.51
N VAL A 225 -25.13 -3.18 27.22
CA VAL A 225 -23.79 -3.42 26.66
C VAL A 225 -23.01 -2.12 26.52
N LEU A 226 -21.72 -2.19 26.84
CA LEU A 226 -20.71 -1.20 26.50
C LEU A 226 -19.77 -1.76 25.45
N TYR A 227 -19.72 -1.10 24.30
CA TYR A 227 -18.71 -1.31 23.28
C TYR A 227 -17.59 -0.29 23.48
N SER A 228 -16.37 -0.76 23.72
CA SER A 228 -15.19 0.09 23.87
C SER A 228 -14.22 -0.17 22.72
N TYR A 229 -14.13 0.78 21.80
CA TYR A 229 -13.16 0.81 20.70
C TYR A 229 -11.91 1.54 21.17
N PHE A 230 -10.77 0.86 21.17
CA PHE A 230 -9.46 1.44 21.44
C PHE A 230 -8.78 1.70 20.11
N LEU A 231 -8.53 2.98 19.81
CA LEU A 231 -7.99 3.47 18.56
C LEU A 231 -6.58 4.03 18.81
N SER A 232 -5.57 3.41 18.20
CA SER A 232 -4.21 3.98 18.15
C SER A 232 -4.04 4.68 16.81
N VAL A 233 -3.88 5.99 16.87
CA VAL A 233 -3.91 6.90 15.73
C VAL A 233 -2.49 7.31 15.35
N VAL A 234 -2.14 7.15 14.07
CA VAL A 234 -0.81 7.43 13.50
C VAL A 234 -0.95 8.42 12.35
N PRO A 235 -0.33 9.61 12.43
CA PRO A 235 -0.24 10.54 11.30
C PRO A 235 0.56 9.93 10.15
N THR A 236 0.03 10.02 8.93
CA THR A 236 0.67 9.44 7.73
C THR A 236 0.78 10.46 6.62
N ALA A 237 2.00 10.72 6.15
CA ALA A 237 2.28 11.63 5.05
C ALA A 237 2.53 10.85 3.75
N TYR A 238 1.70 11.11 2.75
CA TYR A 238 1.83 10.56 1.41
C TYR A 238 2.58 11.55 0.51
N LYS A 239 3.67 11.12 -0.10
CA LYS A 239 4.50 11.96 -0.96
C LYS A 239 4.67 11.36 -2.34
N LYS A 240 4.28 12.12 -3.36
CA LYS A 240 4.47 11.76 -4.78
C LYS A 240 4.78 12.99 -5.59
N LEU A 241 5.87 12.94 -6.38
CA LEU A 241 6.24 13.98 -7.34
C LEU A 241 6.27 15.42 -6.76
N GLY A 242 6.63 15.55 -5.47
CA GLY A 242 6.72 16.85 -4.77
C GLY A 242 5.42 17.35 -4.14
N VAL A 243 4.30 16.65 -4.31
CA VAL A 243 3.06 16.91 -3.57
C VAL A 243 3.05 16.03 -2.32
N GLU A 244 2.82 16.64 -1.16
CA GLU A 244 2.69 15.97 0.12
C GLU A 244 1.26 16.14 0.65
N ILE A 245 0.63 15.04 1.05
CA ILE A 245 -0.70 15.00 1.64
C ILE A 245 -0.57 14.39 3.01
N GLU A 246 -0.94 15.15 4.04
CA GLU A 246 -1.03 14.66 5.40
C GLU A 246 -2.40 14.04 5.64
N THR A 247 -2.40 12.79 6.07
CA THR A 247 -3.58 11.98 6.37
C THR A 247 -3.36 11.28 7.71
N THR A 248 -4.36 10.55 8.17
CA THR A 248 -4.26 9.80 9.41
C THR A 248 -4.73 8.37 9.18
N GLN A 249 -4.00 7.42 9.75
CA GLN A 249 -4.40 6.02 9.82
C GLN A 249 -4.55 5.63 11.28
N PHE A 250 -5.33 4.60 11.55
CA PHE A 250 -5.45 4.08 12.90
C PHE A 250 -5.62 2.56 12.91
N SER A 251 -5.32 1.96 14.05
CA SER A 251 -5.64 0.57 14.35
C SER A 251 -6.74 0.51 15.39
N VAL A 252 -7.53 -0.56 15.39
CA VAL A 252 -8.69 -0.71 16.28
C VAL A 252 -8.62 -2.02 17.06
N ASN A 253 -8.98 -1.95 18.33
CA ASN A 253 -9.30 -3.10 19.17
C ASN A 253 -10.67 -2.88 19.83
N LEU A 254 -11.53 -3.90 19.83
CA LEU A 254 -12.88 -3.82 20.39
C LEU A 254 -12.99 -4.68 21.66
N VAL A 255 -13.49 -4.07 22.73
CA VAL A 255 -13.84 -4.76 23.97
C VAL A 255 -15.33 -4.60 24.23
N LYS A 256 -16.04 -5.72 24.34
CA LYS A 256 -17.46 -5.76 24.75
C LYS A 256 -17.55 -6.04 26.25
N LYS A 257 -18.33 -5.24 26.97
CA LYS A 257 -18.69 -5.49 28.37
C LYS A 257 -20.20 -5.44 28.55
N THR A 258 -20.74 -6.35 29.34
CA THR A 258 -22.15 -6.35 29.70
C THR A 258 -22.30 -5.92 31.14
N PHE A 259 -23.26 -5.06 31.39
CA PHE A 259 -23.58 -4.52 32.69
C PHE A 259 -24.92 -5.05 33.20
N GLU A 260 -25.00 -5.22 34.51
CA GLU A 260 -26.27 -5.40 35.21
C GLU A 260 -26.98 -4.04 35.36
N PRO A 261 -28.32 -4.01 35.49
CA PRO A 261 -29.05 -2.77 35.77
C PRO A 261 -28.45 -2.01 36.96
N MET A 262 -28.27 -0.69 36.82
CA MET A 262 -27.66 0.22 37.81
C MET A 262 -26.16 0.02 38.09
N ARG A 263 -25.47 -0.91 37.43
CA ARG A 263 -24.01 -1.09 37.57
C ARG A 263 -23.30 -0.77 36.27
N GLY A 264 -22.87 0.49 36.14
CA GLY A 264 -22.08 0.96 35.00
C GLY A 264 -22.91 1.72 33.98
N THR A 265 -22.22 2.28 32.99
CA THR A 265 -22.80 3.09 31.93
C THR A 265 -22.72 2.31 30.63
N PRO A 266 -23.84 1.75 30.12
CA PRO A 266 -23.86 1.12 28.81
C PRO A 266 -23.77 2.22 27.73
N GLY A 267 -23.24 1.85 26.57
CA GLY A 267 -22.85 2.85 25.57
C GLY A 267 -21.97 2.31 24.47
N ILE A 268 -21.54 3.24 23.63
CA ILE A 268 -20.49 3.04 22.64
C ILE A 268 -19.42 4.08 22.95
N SER A 269 -18.19 3.67 23.18
CA SER A 269 -17.06 4.54 23.53
C SER A 269 -15.91 4.29 22.56
N PHE A 270 -15.38 5.37 22.01
CA PHE A 270 -14.24 5.44 21.11
C PHE A 270 -13.11 6.14 21.85
N LYS A 271 -12.21 5.33 22.41
CA LYS A 271 -11.03 5.78 23.12
C LYS A 271 -9.90 5.87 22.12
N TYR A 272 -9.45 7.08 21.85
CA TYR A 272 -8.39 7.32 20.87
C TYR A 272 -7.14 7.86 21.56
N ASP A 273 -6.00 7.38 21.09
CA ASP A 273 -4.68 7.83 21.52
C ASP A 273 -3.79 8.09 20.32
N PHE A 274 -2.94 9.10 20.40
CA PHE A 274 -2.04 9.48 19.31
C PHE A 274 -0.65 8.92 19.56
N GLU A 275 -0.18 8.09 18.63
CA GLU A 275 1.15 7.53 18.70
C GLU A 275 2.20 8.60 18.37
N PRO A 276 3.35 8.64 19.08
CA PRO A 276 4.40 9.66 18.89
C PRO A 276 5.28 9.39 17.65
N ILE A 277 4.72 8.76 16.62
CA ILE A 277 5.40 8.39 15.38
C ILE A 277 4.59 8.84 14.17
N LYS A 278 5.29 9.20 13.10
CA LYS A 278 4.72 9.58 11.80
C LYS A 278 5.17 8.59 10.73
N LEU A 279 4.25 8.11 9.90
CA LEU A 279 4.57 7.24 8.76
C LEU A 279 4.71 8.09 7.50
N HIS A 280 5.86 8.01 6.86
CA HIS A 280 6.09 8.54 5.52
C HIS A 280 5.92 7.42 4.50
N VAL A 281 5.01 7.64 3.55
CA VAL A 281 4.80 6.76 2.40
C VAL A 281 5.23 7.53 1.16
N GLU A 282 6.38 7.19 0.62
CA GLU A 282 6.95 7.87 -0.55
C GLU A 282 7.15 6.91 -1.72
N GLU A 283 6.84 7.39 -2.93
CA GLU A 283 7.18 6.68 -4.15
C GLU A 283 8.66 6.91 -4.47
N ARG A 284 9.50 5.90 -4.21
CA ARG A 284 10.92 5.94 -4.48
C ARG A 284 11.20 5.33 -5.85
N ARG A 285 11.92 6.08 -6.69
CA ARG A 285 12.41 5.60 -8.00
C ARG A 285 13.92 5.52 -8.00
N ILE A 286 14.44 4.54 -8.73
CA ILE A 286 15.87 4.40 -8.94
C ILE A 286 16.36 5.63 -9.73
N PRO A 287 17.36 6.38 -9.22
CA PRO A 287 17.89 7.50 -9.97
C PRO A 287 18.59 7.01 -11.24
N PHE A 288 18.52 7.79 -12.32
CA PHE A 288 19.06 7.41 -13.63
C PHE A 288 20.54 6.97 -13.59
N LEU A 289 21.36 7.60 -12.74
CA LEU A 289 22.76 7.22 -12.58
C LEU A 289 22.92 5.82 -11.97
N GLN A 290 22.10 5.49 -10.98
CA GLN A 290 22.12 4.17 -10.36
C GLN A 290 21.67 3.10 -11.36
N PHE A 291 20.66 3.38 -12.19
CA PHE A 291 20.27 2.51 -13.30
C PHE A 291 21.43 2.28 -14.29
N LEU A 292 22.16 3.33 -14.68
CA LEU A 292 23.32 3.19 -15.57
C LEU A 292 24.43 2.32 -14.94
N PHE A 293 24.69 2.48 -13.64
CA PHE A 293 25.65 1.65 -12.92
C PHE A 293 25.19 0.19 -12.80
N ASN A 294 23.89 -0.07 -12.61
CA ASN A 294 23.35 -1.42 -12.63
C ASN A 294 23.52 -2.07 -14.01
N LEU A 295 23.22 -1.34 -15.08
CA LEU A 295 23.36 -1.81 -16.46
C LEU A 295 24.82 -2.18 -16.77
N ALA A 296 25.77 -1.33 -16.39
CA ALA A 296 27.19 -1.60 -16.55
C ALA A 296 27.63 -2.85 -15.75
N THR A 297 27.15 -2.98 -14.52
CA THR A 297 27.43 -4.15 -13.66
C THR A 297 26.89 -5.44 -14.28
N ILE A 298 25.68 -5.41 -14.83
CA ILE A 298 25.05 -6.56 -15.52
C ILE A 298 25.87 -6.97 -16.74
N CYS A 299 26.23 -6.02 -17.61
CA CYS A 299 27.04 -6.32 -18.80
C CYS A 299 28.41 -6.93 -18.44
N CYS A 300 29.09 -6.34 -17.45
CA CYS A 300 30.38 -6.85 -16.97
C CYS A 300 30.24 -8.26 -16.35
N GLY A 301 29.26 -8.46 -15.48
CA GLY A 301 29.01 -9.75 -14.83
C GLY A 301 28.67 -10.85 -15.84
N LEU A 302 27.86 -10.54 -16.85
CA LEU A 302 27.44 -11.50 -17.86
C LEU A 302 28.60 -11.99 -18.73
N LEU A 303 29.54 -11.11 -19.10
CA LEU A 303 30.75 -11.50 -19.83
C LEU A 303 31.67 -12.42 -19.01
N VAL A 304 31.83 -12.14 -17.72
CA VAL A 304 32.63 -12.97 -16.82
C VAL A 304 31.99 -14.34 -16.63
N VAL A 305 30.69 -14.39 -16.28
CA VAL A 305 29.94 -15.63 -16.09
C VAL A 305 29.95 -16.47 -17.37
N TYR A 306 29.77 -15.84 -18.53
CA TYR A 306 29.87 -16.52 -19.82
C TYR A 306 31.22 -17.20 -20.01
N GLY A 307 32.32 -16.49 -19.77
CA GLY A 307 33.67 -17.03 -19.93
C GLY A 307 33.95 -18.22 -19.00
N TRP A 308 33.47 -18.17 -17.77
CA TRP A 308 33.59 -19.29 -16.82
C TRP A 308 32.67 -20.45 -17.18
N ALA A 309 31.43 -20.19 -17.55
CA ALA A 309 30.47 -21.21 -17.97
C ALA A 309 30.95 -21.96 -19.21
N TYR A 310 31.52 -21.25 -20.19
CA TYR A 310 32.10 -21.86 -21.39
C TYR A 310 33.27 -22.79 -21.04
N LYS A 311 34.22 -22.34 -20.21
CA LYS A 311 35.35 -23.16 -19.75
C LYS A 311 34.89 -24.39 -18.96
N LEU A 312 33.91 -24.22 -18.08
CA LEU A 312 33.37 -25.31 -17.26
C LEU A 312 32.62 -26.31 -18.12
N PHE A 313 31.84 -25.85 -19.10
CA PHE A 313 31.17 -26.70 -20.07
C PHE A 313 32.17 -27.56 -20.86
N ASP A 314 33.24 -26.95 -21.37
CA ASP A 314 34.32 -27.68 -22.05
C ASP A 314 35.00 -28.71 -21.14
N GLN A 315 35.28 -28.35 -19.88
CA GLN A 315 35.87 -29.27 -18.89
C GLN A 315 34.95 -30.46 -18.60
N VAL A 316 33.67 -30.23 -18.34
CA VAL A 316 32.67 -31.27 -18.05
C VAL A 316 32.47 -32.19 -19.26
N MET A 317 32.35 -31.63 -20.46
CA MET A 317 32.22 -32.42 -21.69
C MET A 317 33.46 -33.27 -21.97
N SER A 318 34.66 -32.74 -21.68
CA SER A 318 35.91 -33.49 -21.81
C SER A 318 36.02 -34.66 -20.83
N LEU A 319 35.44 -34.54 -19.63
CA LEU A 319 35.41 -35.58 -18.60
C LEU A 319 34.39 -36.68 -18.92
N LEU A 320 33.20 -36.33 -19.42
CA LEU A 320 32.11 -37.28 -19.69
C LEU A 320 32.27 -38.04 -21.01
N PHE A 321 32.68 -37.37 -22.09
CA PHE A 321 32.74 -37.95 -23.45
C PHE A 321 34.17 -38.15 -23.97
N GLY A 322 35.18 -37.85 -23.16
CA GLY A 322 36.59 -37.93 -23.52
C GLY A 322 37.04 -36.82 -24.49
N LYS A 323 38.36 -36.58 -24.54
CA LYS A 323 39.00 -35.50 -25.33
C LYS A 323 38.70 -35.52 -26.84
N LYS A 324 38.15 -36.61 -27.38
CA LYS A 324 37.77 -36.73 -28.79
C LYS A 324 36.49 -35.96 -29.14
N PHE A 325 35.57 -35.80 -28.20
CA PHE A 325 34.28 -35.11 -28.44
C PHE A 325 34.41 -33.59 -28.39
N THR A 326 35.34 -33.07 -27.60
CA THR A 326 35.70 -31.64 -27.56
C THR A 326 36.46 -31.19 -28.81
N ALA A 327 37.17 -32.10 -29.48
CA ALA A 327 37.85 -31.84 -30.75
C ALA A 327 36.89 -31.84 -31.97
N TRP A 328 35.69 -32.41 -31.84
CA TRP A 328 34.64 -32.37 -32.86
C TRP A 328 34.08 -30.94 -32.93
N GLY A 329 34.58 -30.13 -33.87
CA GLY A 329 34.27 -28.71 -34.02
C GLY A 329 35.35 -27.75 -33.49
N ALA A 330 36.53 -28.26 -33.10
CA ALA A 330 37.69 -27.44 -32.79
C ALA A 330 38.34 -26.89 -34.07
N GLU A 331 38.96 -25.73 -33.92
CA GLU A 331 39.64 -24.91 -34.91
C GLU A 331 40.54 -25.71 -35.85
N LEU A 332 40.15 -25.85 -37.14
CA LEU A 332 41.10 -26.23 -38.18
C LEU A 332 41.95 -24.99 -38.48
N THR A 333 43.15 -24.92 -37.92
CA THR A 333 44.17 -24.00 -38.40
C THR A 333 44.45 -24.34 -39.87
N PRO A 334 44.31 -23.41 -40.83
CA PRO A 334 44.77 -23.67 -42.17
C PRO A 334 46.30 -23.80 -42.10
N SER A 335 46.76 -25.04 -42.17
CA SER A 335 48.17 -25.39 -42.30
C SER A 335 48.72 -24.72 -43.56
N LEU A 336 49.73 -23.87 -43.38
CA LEU A 336 50.41 -23.13 -44.45
C LEU A 336 51.18 -24.05 -45.42
N LEU A 337 51.21 -25.37 -45.16
CA LEU A 337 51.96 -26.37 -45.93
C LEU A 337 51.08 -27.18 -46.91
N ASP A 338 49.76 -26.96 -46.93
CA ASP A 338 48.86 -27.73 -47.80
C ASP A 338 48.73 -27.13 -49.23
N ASP A 339 49.27 -25.92 -49.47
CA ASP A 339 49.23 -25.27 -50.78
C ASP A 339 50.46 -25.62 -51.66
N ASP A 340 51.61 -25.93 -51.05
CA ASP A 340 52.84 -26.28 -51.80
C ASP A 340 52.75 -27.67 -52.47
N THR A 341 51.99 -28.60 -51.89
CA THR A 341 51.82 -29.95 -52.50
C THR A 341 50.93 -29.96 -53.74
N LYS A 342 50.23 -28.86 -54.03
CA LYS A 342 49.35 -28.74 -55.19
C LYS A 342 50.07 -28.21 -56.44
N TYR A 343 51.18 -27.49 -56.26
CA TYR A 343 52.01 -27.00 -57.38
C TYR A 343 53.10 -27.99 -57.82
N GLU A 344 53.53 -28.93 -56.97
CA GLU A 344 54.48 -29.99 -57.34
C GLU A 344 53.88 -31.14 -58.18
N ARG A 345 52.55 -31.18 -58.40
CA ARG A 345 51.91 -32.18 -59.29
C ARG A 345 51.60 -31.66 -60.70
N LEU A 346 52.08 -30.47 -61.06
CA LEU A 346 51.87 -29.86 -62.39
C LEU A 346 53.18 -29.38 -63.05
N ALA A 347 54.33 -29.96 -62.67
CA ALA A 347 55.59 -29.81 -63.39
C ALA A 347 56.05 -31.17 -63.95
#